data_AF-A0A914K8L1-F1
#
_entry.id   AF-A0A914K8L1-F1
#
_cell.length_a   1.000
_cell.length_b   1.000
_cell.length_c   1.000
_cell.angle_alpha   90.00
_cell.angle_beta   90.00
_cell.angle_gamma   90.00
#
_symmetry.space_group_name_H-M   'P 1'
#
loop_
_entity.id
_entity.type
_entity.pdbx_description
1 polymer ?
#
loop_
_entity_poly.entity_id
_entity_poly.type
_entity_poly.pdbx_seq_one_letter_code
_entity_poly.pdbx_strand_id
1 'polypeptide(L)'
;MKNAIIQTKNKYPDYSVWITGHSLGAALASVAAAKIAFLNYFPPEKMLLMTFGQPRTGTIQYAKFVDSKIPNAYRVVHRYDWVPQMPPEILYGYFHHATEIWYNNDMKIGDPFKVCKGDEDLSCSETSGHLNGDVS
;
A
#
# COMPACT_ATOMS: atom_id res chain seq x y z
N MET A 1 10.05 17.79 -4.96
CA MET A 1 8.70 17.18 -4.98
C MET A 1 7.56 18.22 -4.95
N LYS A 2 7.42 19.07 -3.92
CA LYS A 2 6.30 20.04 -3.79
C LYS A 2 6.07 20.92 -5.04
N ASN A 3 7.10 21.56 -5.57
CA ASN A 3 6.97 22.50 -6.69
C ASN A 3 6.52 21.80 -7.98
N ALA A 4 7.07 20.62 -8.28
CA ALA A 4 6.67 19.84 -9.44
C ALA A 4 5.20 19.42 -9.38
N ILE A 5 4.72 18.99 -8.20
CA ILE A 5 3.32 18.60 -8.01
C ILE A 5 2.37 19.78 -8.25
N ILE A 6 2.68 20.95 -7.68
CA ILE A 6 1.84 22.14 -7.83
C ILE A 6 1.84 22.64 -9.27
N GLN A 7 3.01 22.67 -9.93
CA GLN A 7 3.11 23.06 -11.34
C GLN A 7 2.28 22.14 -12.24
N THR A 8 2.40 20.82 -12.06
CA THR A 8 1.64 19.85 -12.84
C THR A 8 0.14 19.94 -12.55
N LYS A 9 -0.27 20.12 -11.29
CA LYS A 9 -1.68 20.34 -10.94
C LYS A 9 -2.27 21.56 -11.65
N ASN A 10 -1.54 22.67 -11.65
CA ASN A 10 -2.01 23.90 -12.28
C ASN A 10 -2.08 23.77 -13.82
N LYS A 11 -1.18 22.97 -14.40
CA LYS A 11 -1.17 22.70 -15.85
C LYS A 11 -2.26 21.71 -16.27
N TYR A 12 -2.60 20.74 -15.42
CA TYR A 12 -3.57 19.68 -15.70
C TYR A 12 -4.56 19.52 -14.51
N PRO A 13 -5.48 20.47 -14.30
CA PRO A 13 -6.36 20.48 -13.14
C PRO A 13 -7.35 19.31 -13.10
N ASP A 14 -7.67 18.73 -14.26
CA ASP A 14 -8.64 17.65 -14.39
C ASP A 14 -8.04 16.25 -14.21
N TYR A 15 -6.71 16.15 -14.14
CA TYR A 15 -6.02 14.86 -14.12
C TYR A 15 -6.01 14.27 -12.72
N SER A 16 -6.11 12.95 -12.65
CA SER A 16 -5.84 12.19 -11.43
C SER A 16 -4.34 12.03 -11.21
N VAL A 17 -3.93 11.97 -9.94
CA VAL A 17 -2.54 11.73 -9.55
C VAL A 17 -2.38 10.29 -9.10
N TRP A 18 -1.45 9.59 -9.76
CA TRP A 18 -1.08 8.23 -9.42
C TRP A 18 0.26 8.27 -8.67
N ILE A 19 0.28 7.68 -7.48
CA ILE A 19 1.46 7.59 -6.62
C ILE A 19 1.80 6.11 -6.52
N THR A 20 3.02 5.76 -6.91
CA THR A 20 3.46 4.38 -6.96
C THR A 20 4.91 4.23 -6.53
N GLY A 21 5.28 3.01 -6.16
CA GLY A 21 6.62 2.62 -5.81
C GLY A 21 6.70 1.11 -5.60
N HIS A 22 7.92 0.59 -5.62
CA HIS A 22 8.23 -0.82 -5.41
C HIS A 22 9.19 -0.97 -4.23
N SER A 23 9.02 -2.01 -3.41
CA SER A 23 9.89 -2.30 -2.26
C SER A 23 10.01 -1.10 -1.31
N LEU A 24 11.21 -0.61 -0.97
CA LEU A 24 11.36 0.62 -0.17
C LEU A 24 10.70 1.84 -0.83
N GLY A 25 10.69 1.89 -2.16
CA GLY A 25 10.01 2.94 -2.92
C GLY A 25 8.50 2.93 -2.70
N ALA A 26 7.90 1.77 -2.45
CA ALA A 26 6.48 1.67 -2.09
C ALA A 26 6.19 2.33 -0.74
N ALA A 27 7.06 2.11 0.25
CA ALA A 27 6.92 2.77 1.55
C ALA A 27 7.02 4.29 1.43
N LEU A 28 7.98 4.78 0.64
CA LEU A 28 8.12 6.21 0.35
C LEU A 28 6.91 6.76 -0.41
N ALA A 29 6.35 5.99 -1.34
CA ALA A 29 5.14 6.35 -2.09
C ALA A 29 3.93 6.52 -1.15
N SER A 30 3.75 5.60 -0.19
CA SER A 30 2.70 5.71 0.83
C SER A 30 2.86 6.98 1.68
N VAL A 31 4.07 7.28 2.16
CA VAL A 31 4.34 8.50 2.95
C VAL A 31 4.14 9.75 2.10
N ALA A 32 4.57 9.74 0.84
CA ALA A 32 4.35 10.83 -0.10
C ALA A 32 2.86 11.08 -0.34
N ALA A 33 2.07 10.02 -0.55
CA ALA A 33 0.63 10.09 -0.74
C ALA A 33 -0.07 10.67 0.50
N ALA A 34 0.27 10.18 1.69
CA ALA A 34 -0.24 10.70 2.95
C ALA A 34 0.04 12.20 3.11
N LYS A 35 1.25 12.66 2.75
CA LYS A 35 1.61 14.08 2.78
C LYS A 35 0.83 14.92 1.77
N ILE A 36 0.61 14.41 0.56
CA ILE A 36 -0.19 15.08 -0.48
C ILE A 36 -1.65 15.23 0.00
N ALA A 37 -2.20 14.18 0.61
CA ALA A 37 -3.56 14.18 1.14
C ALA A 37 -3.69 15.12 2.35
N PHE A 38 -2.72 15.10 3.28
CA PHE A 38 -2.69 16.00 4.43
C PHE A 38 -2.68 17.49 4.03
N LEU A 39 -1.92 17.83 2.99
CA LEU A 39 -1.82 19.19 2.47
C LEU A 39 -2.97 19.58 1.53
N ASN A 40 -3.94 18.68 1.30
CA ASN A 40 -5.08 18.86 0.39
C ASN A 40 -4.66 19.34 -1.01
N TYR A 41 -3.54 18.82 -1.53
CA TYR A 41 -3.07 19.20 -2.86
C TYR A 41 -3.97 18.65 -3.97
N PHE A 42 -4.57 17.48 -3.78
CA PHE A 42 -5.59 16.93 -4.67
C PHE A 42 -6.79 16.48 -3.84
N PRO A 43 -7.99 16.49 -4.42
CA PRO A 43 -9.12 15.91 -3.74
C PRO A 43 -8.98 14.37 -3.69
N PRO A 44 -9.48 13.70 -2.63
CA PRO A 44 -9.28 12.26 -2.43
C PRO A 44 -9.64 11.37 -3.62
N GLU A 45 -10.71 11.71 -4.34
CA GLU A 45 -11.21 10.97 -5.51
C GLU A 45 -10.27 11.02 -6.72
N LYS A 46 -9.38 12.03 -6.79
CA LYS A 46 -8.36 12.15 -7.84
C LYS A 46 -7.03 11.52 -7.43
N MET A 47 -6.92 10.95 -6.24
CA MET A 47 -5.70 10.31 -5.76
C MET A 47 -5.82 8.79 -5.88
N LEU A 48 -4.80 8.17 -6.46
CA LEU A 48 -4.62 6.71 -6.47
C LEU A 48 -3.22 6.38 -5.95
N LEU A 49 -3.17 5.58 -4.88
CA LEU A 49 -1.93 5.02 -4.35
C LEU A 49 -1.89 3.54 -4.74
N MET A 50 -0.88 3.14 -5.50
CA MET A 50 -0.69 1.76 -5.90
C MET A 50 0.76 1.35 -5.69
N THR A 51 0.98 0.46 -4.73
CA THR A 51 2.32 0.06 -4.32
C THR A 51 2.56 -1.42 -4.57
N PHE A 52 3.83 -1.82 -4.68
CA PHE A 52 4.24 -3.18 -4.98
C PHE A 52 5.27 -3.65 -3.96
N GLY A 53 5.00 -4.75 -3.25
CA GLY A 53 5.90 -5.26 -2.21
C GLY A 53 6.17 -4.23 -1.10
N GLN A 54 5.13 -3.52 -0.67
CA GLN A 54 5.24 -2.45 0.32
C GLN A 54 5.51 -3.03 1.72
N PRO A 55 6.64 -2.71 2.38
CA PRO A 55 6.82 -3.01 3.81
C PRO A 55 5.90 -2.13 4.67
N ARG A 56 5.67 -2.50 5.94
CA ARG A 56 4.86 -1.71 6.87
C ARG A 56 5.46 -0.30 7.06
N THR A 57 4.60 0.71 7.00
CA THR A 57 5.02 2.12 6.82
C THR A 57 4.79 3.02 8.03
N GLY A 58 3.88 2.67 8.93
CA GLY A 58 3.54 3.51 10.07
C GLY A 58 2.70 2.81 11.10
N THR A 59 2.26 3.53 12.13
CA THR A 59 1.42 3.00 13.19
C THR A 59 -0.03 2.77 12.73
N ILE A 60 -0.86 2.17 13.58
CA ILE A 60 -2.30 2.03 13.31
C ILE A 60 -2.99 3.38 13.06
N GLN A 61 -2.52 4.48 13.68
CA GLN A 61 -3.08 5.81 13.42
C GLN A 61 -2.72 6.29 12.00
N TYR A 62 -1.53 5.96 11.52
CA TYR A 62 -1.13 6.25 10.14
C TYR A 62 -1.95 5.44 9.13
N ALA A 63 -2.11 4.13 9.36
CA ALA A 63 -2.94 3.27 8.52
C ALA A 63 -4.37 3.83 8.36
N LYS A 64 -5.04 4.09 9.50
CA LYS A 64 -6.37 4.70 9.53
C LYS A 64 -6.43 6.07 8.84
N PHE A 65 -5.38 6.88 8.99
CA PHE A 65 -5.30 8.16 8.30
C PHE A 65 -5.28 7.96 6.77
N VAL A 66 -4.44 7.05 6.27
CA VAL A 66 -4.34 6.75 4.84
C VAL A 66 -5.67 6.22 4.32
N ASP A 67 -6.28 5.25 4.99
CA ASP A 67 -7.57 4.68 4.58
C ASP A 67 -8.68 5.74 4.55
N SER A 68 -8.67 6.67 5.51
CA SER A 68 -9.68 7.75 5.56
C SER A 68 -9.49 8.82 4.49
N LYS A 69 -8.25 9.06 4.04
CA LYS A 69 -7.90 10.18 3.16
C LYS A 69 -7.65 9.78 1.71
N ILE A 70 -7.38 8.50 1.46
CA ILE A 70 -6.99 7.97 0.15
C ILE A 70 -7.81 6.68 -0.08
N PRO A 71 -9.07 6.80 -0.51
CA PRO A 71 -9.96 5.65 -0.67
C PRO A 71 -9.48 4.66 -1.74
N ASN A 72 -8.66 5.13 -2.69
CA ASN A 72 -8.06 4.32 -3.76
C ASN A 72 -6.60 3.98 -3.44
N ALA A 73 -6.34 3.39 -2.26
CA ALA A 73 -5.01 2.97 -1.82
C ALA A 73 -4.89 1.43 -1.86
N TYR A 74 -4.07 0.91 -2.76
CA TYR A 74 -3.89 -0.53 -3.02
C TYR A 74 -2.43 -0.94 -2.82
N ARG A 75 -2.22 -2.02 -2.07
CA ARG A 75 -0.93 -2.71 -1.98
C ARG A 75 -0.97 -3.99 -2.77
N VAL A 76 -0.11 -4.14 -3.75
CA VAL A 76 0.01 -5.36 -4.54
C VAL A 76 1.13 -6.22 -3.95
N VAL A 77 0.80 -7.47 -3.65
CA VAL A 77 1.71 -8.44 -3.03
C VAL A 77 1.75 -9.71 -3.86
N HIS A 78 2.96 -10.18 -4.16
CA HIS A 78 3.19 -11.45 -4.87
C HIS A 78 3.43 -12.58 -3.86
N ARG A 79 3.10 -13.82 -4.22
CA ARG A 79 3.44 -15.00 -3.40
C ARG A 79 4.93 -15.06 -3.10
N TYR A 80 5.28 -15.49 -1.90
CA TYR A 80 6.67 -15.56 -1.41
C TYR A 80 7.41 -14.23 -1.30
N ASP A 81 6.75 -13.09 -1.50
CA ASP A 81 7.35 -11.80 -1.14
C ASP A 81 7.27 -11.62 0.39
N TRP A 82 8.43 -11.65 1.02
CA TRP A 82 8.58 -11.47 2.47
C TRP A 82 8.74 -9.99 2.86
N VAL A 83 8.96 -9.08 1.90
CA VAL A 83 9.15 -7.65 2.17
C VAL A 83 7.95 -7.01 2.87
N PRO A 84 6.68 -7.30 2.48
CA PRO A 84 5.52 -6.79 3.19
C PRO A 84 5.45 -7.22 4.66
N GLN A 85 6.06 -8.35 5.02
CA GLN A 85 6.06 -8.83 6.40
C GLN A 85 7.03 -8.05 7.31
N MET A 86 7.79 -7.10 6.76
CA MET A 86 8.71 -6.26 7.51
C MET A 86 8.22 -4.82 7.65
N PRO A 87 8.49 -4.13 8.78
CA PRO A 87 8.94 -4.68 10.06
C PRO A 87 7.87 -5.56 10.75
N PRO A 88 8.25 -6.47 11.66
CA PRO A 88 7.30 -7.31 12.41
C PRO A 88 6.30 -6.47 13.22
N GLU A 89 5.01 -6.82 13.17
CA GLU A 89 3.92 -6.14 13.88
C GLU A 89 4.19 -6.09 15.40
N ILE A 90 4.48 -7.25 15.99
CA ILE A 90 4.57 -7.49 17.43
C ILE A 90 5.71 -6.70 18.10
N LEU A 91 6.82 -6.44 17.39
CA LEU A 91 7.96 -5.76 17.99
C LEU A 91 7.85 -4.22 17.98
N TYR A 92 7.05 -3.64 17.09
CA TYR A 92 7.19 -2.22 16.78
C TYR A 92 5.88 -1.46 16.48
N GLY A 93 4.71 -2.13 16.47
CA GLY A 93 3.41 -1.47 16.30
C GLY A 93 3.19 -0.83 14.93
N TYR A 94 3.81 -1.39 13.90
CA TYR A 94 3.58 -0.99 12.51
C TYR A 94 2.41 -1.75 11.91
N PHE A 95 1.60 -1.06 11.10
CA PHE A 95 0.42 -1.58 10.43
C PHE A 95 0.45 -1.18 8.96
N HIS A 96 -0.11 -2.06 8.12
CA HIS A 96 -0.47 -1.73 6.75
C HIS A 96 -1.76 -0.91 6.68
N HIS A 97 -1.98 -0.24 5.54
CA HIS A 97 -3.29 0.31 5.18
C HIS A 97 -4.13 -0.77 4.44
N ALA A 98 -5.45 -0.62 4.47
CA ALA A 98 -6.40 -1.74 4.54
C ALA A 98 -6.63 -2.56 3.26
N THR A 99 -6.24 -2.10 2.07
CA THR A 99 -6.53 -2.83 0.82
C THR A 99 -5.30 -3.49 0.23
N GLU A 100 -5.29 -4.82 0.28
CA GLU A 100 -4.27 -5.68 -0.32
C GLU A 100 -4.83 -6.41 -1.55
N ILE A 101 -4.03 -6.45 -2.60
CA ILE A 101 -4.25 -7.24 -3.81
C ILE A 101 -3.18 -8.32 -3.81
N TRP A 102 -3.58 -9.53 -3.41
CA TRP A 102 -2.67 -10.65 -3.27
C TRP A 102 -2.72 -11.58 -4.49
N TYR A 103 -1.56 -11.82 -5.08
CA TYR A 103 -1.37 -12.77 -6.15
C TYR A 103 -0.71 -14.03 -5.60
N ASN A 104 -1.51 -15.07 -5.38
CA ASN A 104 -1.01 -16.40 -5.03
C ASN A 104 -0.65 -17.24 -6.27
N ASN A 105 0.03 -16.64 -7.24
CA ASN A 105 0.40 -17.25 -8.52
C ASN A 105 1.60 -16.51 -9.14
N ASP A 106 1.84 -16.68 -10.44
CA ASP A 106 2.98 -16.08 -11.15
C ASP A 106 2.72 -14.64 -11.65
N MET A 107 1.57 -14.03 -11.32
CA MET A 107 1.17 -12.71 -11.84
C MET A 107 1.18 -12.62 -13.38
N LYS A 108 0.92 -13.72 -14.09
CA LYS A 108 0.83 -13.69 -15.56
C LYS A 108 -0.41 -12.91 -15.99
N ILE A 109 -0.39 -12.41 -17.21
CA ILE A 109 -1.54 -11.72 -17.79
C ILE A 109 -2.74 -12.69 -17.78
N GLY A 110 -3.82 -12.30 -17.10
CA GLY A 110 -5.03 -13.12 -16.94
C GLY A 110 -5.07 -13.96 -15.66
N ASP A 111 -4.00 -13.98 -14.87
CA ASP A 111 -3.99 -14.68 -13.59
C ASP A 111 -4.96 -14.00 -12.59
N PRO A 112 -5.70 -14.79 -11.80
CA PRO A 112 -6.62 -14.25 -10.81
C PRO A 112 -5.86 -13.62 -9.63
N PHE A 113 -6.45 -12.62 -8.98
CA PHE A 113 -5.96 -12.06 -7.73
C PHE A 113 -7.06 -12.07 -6.67
N LYS A 114 -6.64 -12.05 -5.40
CA LYS A 114 -7.55 -11.91 -4.27
C LYS A 114 -7.47 -10.49 -3.72
N VAL A 115 -8.61 -9.83 -3.58
CA VAL A 115 -8.70 -8.54 -2.87
C VAL A 115 -9.01 -8.83 -1.41
N CYS A 116 -8.10 -8.43 -0.53
CA CYS A 116 -8.21 -8.60 0.90
C CYS A 116 -8.55 -7.24 1.49
N LYS A 117 -9.67 -7.18 2.22
CA LYS A 117 -10.19 -5.94 2.81
C LYS A 117 -10.04 -6.02 4.32
N GLY A 118 -9.15 -5.21 4.86
CA GLY A 118 -8.86 -5.15 6.29
C GLY A 118 -7.37 -5.05 6.56
N ASP A 119 -7.02 -4.47 7.70
CA ASP A 119 -5.65 -4.47 8.19
C ASP A 119 -5.25 -5.91 8.54
N GLU A 120 -4.19 -6.42 7.90
CA GLU A 120 -3.58 -7.72 8.23
C GLU A 120 -4.56 -8.93 8.11
N ASP A 121 -5.30 -9.03 6.99
CA ASP A 121 -6.19 -10.16 6.71
C ASP A 121 -5.41 -11.49 6.63
N LEU A 122 -5.54 -12.31 7.69
CA LEU A 122 -4.95 -13.64 7.84
C LEU A 122 -5.32 -14.64 6.74
N SER A 123 -6.25 -14.31 5.84
CA SER A 123 -6.58 -15.13 4.68
C SER A 123 -5.73 -14.83 3.43
N CYS A 124 -4.76 -13.92 3.53
CA CYS A 124 -3.91 -13.44 2.44
C CYS A 124 -2.41 -13.60 2.74
N SER A 125 -1.54 -12.64 2.36
CA SER A 125 -0.08 -12.81 2.47
C SER A 125 0.43 -13.05 3.90
N GLU A 126 -0.35 -12.70 4.92
CA GLU A 126 -0.07 -13.02 6.34
C GLU A 126 -0.08 -14.53 6.64
N THR A 127 -0.77 -15.37 5.84
CA THR A 127 -0.65 -16.85 5.97
C THR A 127 0.77 -17.36 5.74
N SER A 128 1.56 -16.65 4.93
CA SER A 128 2.93 -17.05 4.59
C SER A 128 3.95 -16.67 5.67
N GLY A 129 3.54 -15.89 6.68
CA GLY A 129 4.39 -15.43 7.79
C GLY A 129 4.23 -16.23 9.08
N HIS A 130 3.14 -17.00 9.21
CA HIS A 130 3.09 -18.08 10.19
C HIS A 130 3.90 -19.24 9.61
N LEU A 131 5.11 -19.41 10.14
CA LEU A 131 5.74 -20.72 10.18
C LEU A 131 4.76 -21.65 10.90
N ASN A 132 3.84 -22.26 10.14
CA ASN A 132 3.26 -23.51 10.57
C ASN A 132 4.45 -24.43 10.85
N GLY A 133 4.58 -24.82 12.11
CA GLY A 133 5.30 -26.01 12.49
C GLY A 133 4.62 -27.24 11.90
N ASP A 134 4.55 -27.31 10.57
CA ASP A 134 4.37 -28.56 9.87
C ASP A 134 5.72 -29.26 9.91
N VAL A 135 5.91 -29.91 11.05
CA VAL A 135 6.88 -30.98 11.23
C VAL A 135 6.59 -32.03 10.15
N SER A 136 7.50 -32.17 9.21
CA SER A 136 7.85 -33.48 8.66
C SER A 136 9.18 -33.89 9.25
#